data_AF-A0A8H9KVI8-F1
#
_entry.id   AF-A0A8H9KVI8-F1
#
_cell.length_a   1.000
_cell.length_b   1.000
_cell.length_c   1.000
_cell.angle_alpha   90.00
_cell.angle_beta   90.00
_cell.angle_gamma   90.00
#
_symmetry.space_group_name_H-M   'P 1'
#
loop_
_entity.id
_entity.type
_entity.pdbx_description
1 polymer ?
#
loop_
_entity_poly.entity_id
_entity_poly.type
_entity_poly.pdbx_seq_one_letter_code
_entity_poly.pdbx_strand_id
1 'polypeptide(L)'
;MEKEDNPTAVPAELPSIAVAGAIQVESKKIPDYKEPNEKCPIGSIVSTKAHPFRQSSVDVFIASYNHFTPPLMIVAEKKYGTKYNMNSGEQEDNDSYKCFYYSTLSGTIEENWFKKKELNVISEGKPSFFEESKNISLEKLKAKFFGRMAILSTVDLELGKQKTWLDSDSEKEKSKVNNLLDFLPPLGTIIDFKLSDDYQKYNEKEGKISHRKSKIMVKLRWLNNITAKYSEDYFPMVALKLIDKETLDLKNYNPKLYYLLEEKLQLEGNGRGSILRVPVRFQRVVWNHYYYMYFFTNLFNLNTIESDSIKHTEPLDLSTVLDVSSYSWDALVYFSMERNVDVKDKWYEIEYSDKNERYTKRIIKVIELTEELQEDKTTKRILQANCLLRNGKIRHFRVSRIKSYRELNGDFVKSFEG
;
A
#
# COMPACT_ATOMS: atom_id res chain seq x y z
N MET A 1 -60.42 -53.41 32.41
CA MET A 1 -60.63 -51.95 32.31
C MET A 1 -59.88 -51.47 31.09
N GLU A 2 -60.65 -50.86 30.19
CA GLU A 2 -60.32 -50.00 29.04
C GLU A 2 -58.84 -49.73 28.76
N LYS A 3 -58.33 -50.18 27.60
CA LYS A 3 -58.28 -49.48 26.28
C LYS A 3 -57.20 -48.40 26.24
N GLU A 4 -56.21 -48.60 25.38
CA GLU A 4 -56.03 -47.75 24.19
C GLU A 4 -55.03 -48.40 23.22
N ASP A 5 -55.57 -48.88 22.10
CA ASP A 5 -54.86 -49.24 20.88
C ASP A 5 -54.52 -47.97 20.10
N ASN A 6 -53.32 -47.90 19.53
CA ASN A 6 -53.14 -47.31 18.19
C ASN A 6 -51.81 -47.77 17.57
N PRO A 7 -51.85 -48.59 16.50
CA PRO A 7 -50.67 -48.97 15.75
C PRO A 7 -50.43 -48.03 14.56
N THR A 8 -49.13 -47.77 14.37
CA THR A 8 -48.38 -47.52 13.13
C THR A 8 -49.17 -47.47 11.82
N ALA A 9 -49.18 -46.30 11.17
CA ALA A 9 -49.56 -46.13 9.78
C ALA A 9 -48.40 -45.53 8.96
N VAL A 10 -47.99 -46.27 7.94
CA VAL A 10 -47.07 -45.90 6.86
C VAL A 10 -47.71 -44.76 6.03
N PRO A 11 -46.97 -43.72 5.61
CA PRO A 11 -47.54 -42.69 4.75
C PRO A 11 -47.67 -43.21 3.31
N ALA A 12 -48.89 -43.08 2.78
CA ALA A 12 -49.26 -43.32 1.41
C ALA A 12 -48.61 -42.30 0.45
N GLU A 13 -48.21 -42.79 -0.72
CA GLU A 13 -47.84 -41.97 -1.87
C GLU A 13 -49.01 -41.10 -2.35
N LEU A 14 -48.73 -39.83 -2.64
CA LEU A 14 -49.63 -38.88 -3.31
C LEU A 14 -48.89 -38.24 -4.50
N PRO A 15 -49.61 -37.81 -5.54
CA PRO A 15 -49.23 -38.02 -6.93
C PRO A 15 -48.43 -36.86 -7.52
N SER A 16 -47.69 -37.19 -8.58
CA SER A 16 -46.98 -36.27 -9.46
C SER A 16 -47.89 -35.18 -10.03
N ILE A 17 -47.67 -33.93 -9.62
CA ILE A 17 -48.19 -32.76 -10.32
C ILE A 17 -47.13 -32.33 -11.34
N ALA A 18 -47.48 -32.49 -12.62
CA ALA A 18 -46.75 -31.93 -13.73
C ALA A 18 -46.79 -30.39 -13.65
N VAL A 19 -45.63 -29.76 -13.48
CA VAL A 19 -45.48 -28.32 -13.70
C VAL A 19 -44.87 -28.12 -15.08
N ALA A 20 -45.76 -27.82 -16.02
CA ALA A 20 -45.42 -27.28 -17.32
C ALA A 20 -44.78 -25.89 -17.17
N GLY A 21 -43.80 -25.59 -18.02
CA GLY A 21 -43.33 -24.22 -18.27
C GLY A 21 -42.01 -23.84 -17.60
N ALA A 22 -40.91 -24.54 -17.92
CA ALA A 22 -39.59 -23.95 -17.76
C ALA A 22 -39.44 -22.80 -18.77
N ILE A 23 -39.72 -21.57 -18.32
CA ILE A 23 -39.26 -20.37 -19.03
C ILE A 23 -37.74 -20.39 -18.93
N GLN A 24 -37.08 -20.83 -20.00
CA GLN A 24 -35.66 -20.56 -20.22
C GLN A 24 -35.51 -19.04 -20.29
N VAL A 25 -35.10 -18.43 -19.17
CA VAL A 25 -34.58 -17.07 -19.18
C VAL A 25 -33.27 -17.14 -19.93
N GLU A 26 -33.30 -16.78 -21.22
CA GLU A 26 -32.11 -16.61 -22.02
C GLU A 26 -31.16 -15.65 -21.28
N SER A 27 -30.07 -16.21 -20.76
CA SER A 27 -28.99 -15.42 -20.20
C SER A 27 -28.48 -14.50 -21.31
N LYS A 28 -28.82 -13.20 -21.24
CA LYS A 28 -28.32 -12.20 -22.19
C LYS A 28 -26.79 -12.18 -22.08
N LYS A 29 -26.12 -12.88 -22.99
CA LYS A 29 -24.67 -12.74 -23.18
C LYS A 29 -24.42 -11.27 -23.50
N ILE A 30 -23.48 -10.66 -22.77
CA ILE A 30 -23.04 -9.31 -23.06
C ILE A 30 -22.43 -9.33 -24.47
N PRO A 31 -22.97 -8.58 -25.46
CA PRO A 31 -22.44 -8.61 -26.82
C PRO A 31 -20.99 -8.14 -26.85
N ASP A 32 -20.23 -8.75 -27.76
CA ASP A 32 -18.78 -8.62 -27.93
C ASP A 32 -18.38 -7.15 -28.13
N TYR A 33 -17.40 -6.68 -27.35
CA TYR A 33 -17.10 -5.28 -27.14
C TYR A 33 -15.65 -4.98 -27.57
N LYS A 34 -15.47 -4.15 -28.61
CA LYS A 34 -14.15 -3.63 -29.01
C LYS A 34 -13.98 -2.20 -28.51
N GLU A 35 -13.01 -2.00 -27.63
CA GLU A 35 -12.66 -0.65 -27.18
C GLU A 35 -11.91 0.11 -28.29
N PRO A 36 -12.34 1.34 -28.63
CA PRO A 36 -11.54 2.23 -29.45
C PRO A 36 -10.22 2.59 -28.74
N ASN A 37 -9.15 2.73 -29.51
CA ASN A 37 -7.84 3.17 -29.01
C ASN A 37 -7.91 4.68 -28.73
N GLU A 38 -7.96 5.07 -27.45
CA GLU A 38 -8.20 6.45 -27.02
C GLU A 38 -7.08 6.99 -26.12
N LYS A 39 -6.77 8.29 -26.27
CA LYS A 39 -5.78 8.98 -25.42
C LYS A 39 -6.21 9.16 -23.95
N CYS A 40 -7.51 9.11 -23.68
CA CYS A 40 -8.08 9.23 -22.34
C CYS A 40 -9.36 8.38 -22.28
N PRO A 41 -9.24 7.07 -22.02
CA PRO A 41 -10.38 6.17 -21.94
C PRO A 41 -11.23 6.42 -20.69
N ILE A 42 -12.48 5.95 -20.72
CA ILE A 42 -13.35 5.91 -19.54
C ILE A 42 -12.68 5.06 -18.45
N GLY A 43 -12.72 5.53 -17.20
CA GLY A 43 -12.01 4.94 -16.07
C GLY A 43 -10.64 5.58 -15.81
N SER A 44 -10.14 6.44 -16.71
CA SER A 44 -8.90 7.18 -16.47
C SER A 44 -9.01 8.11 -15.28
N ILE A 45 -7.92 8.20 -14.53
CA ILE A 45 -7.78 9.15 -13.43
C ILE A 45 -7.19 10.44 -14.00
N VAL A 46 -7.90 11.53 -13.78
CA VAL A 46 -7.60 12.85 -14.30
C VAL A 46 -7.68 13.88 -13.18
N SER A 47 -7.06 15.03 -13.40
CA SER A 47 -7.24 16.21 -12.56
C SER A 47 -7.42 17.43 -13.43
N THR A 48 -7.84 18.55 -12.85
CA THR A 48 -7.75 19.83 -13.56
C THR A 48 -6.28 20.26 -13.72
N LYS A 49 -6.03 21.18 -14.64
CA LYS A 49 -4.70 21.79 -14.83
C LYS A 49 -4.15 22.52 -13.60
N ALA A 50 -5.00 22.88 -12.64
CA ALA A 50 -4.60 23.51 -11.39
C ALA A 50 -4.03 22.52 -10.36
N HIS A 51 -4.24 21.21 -10.54
CA HIS A 51 -3.66 20.20 -9.65
C HIS A 51 -2.18 20.00 -9.97
N PRO A 52 -1.30 19.85 -8.95
CA PRO A 52 0.13 19.61 -9.16
C PRO A 52 0.49 18.24 -9.75
N PHE A 53 -0.46 17.30 -9.77
CA PHE A 53 -0.16 15.92 -10.17
C PHE A 53 -0.20 15.81 -11.69
N ARG A 54 0.73 15.02 -12.22
CA ARG A 54 0.81 14.67 -13.63
C ARG A 54 1.20 13.21 -13.74
N GLN A 55 1.02 12.60 -14.91
CA GLN A 55 1.39 11.21 -15.17
C GLN A 55 2.85 10.87 -14.77
N SER A 56 3.77 11.83 -14.89
CA SER A 56 5.19 11.65 -14.53
C SER A 56 5.56 12.16 -13.13
N SER A 57 4.63 12.75 -12.39
CA SER A 57 4.92 13.43 -11.12
C SER A 57 3.70 13.38 -10.19
N VAL A 58 3.61 12.28 -9.43
CA VAL A 58 2.60 12.07 -8.38
C VAL A 58 3.19 12.28 -6.98
N ASP A 59 4.51 12.17 -6.83
CA ASP A 59 5.23 12.35 -5.55
C ASP A 59 5.57 13.83 -5.30
N VAL A 60 4.56 14.69 -5.26
CA VAL A 60 4.72 16.14 -5.05
C VAL A 60 4.11 16.54 -3.72
N PHE A 61 4.91 17.19 -2.86
CA PHE A 61 4.41 17.79 -1.63
C PHE A 61 3.59 19.05 -1.90
N ILE A 62 2.43 19.14 -1.26
CA ILE A 62 1.54 20.30 -1.35
C ILE A 62 1.81 21.21 -0.16
N ALA A 63 2.29 22.42 -0.43
CA ALA A 63 2.57 23.41 0.61
C ALA A 63 1.34 24.31 0.85
N SER A 64 1.57 25.62 1.02
CA SER A 64 0.57 26.66 1.30
C SER A 64 -0.76 26.49 0.55
N TYR A 65 -1.87 26.78 1.25
CA TYR A 65 -3.25 26.71 0.73
C TYR A 65 -3.66 25.36 0.13
N ASN A 66 -3.28 24.27 0.78
CA ASN A 66 -3.65 22.90 0.41
C ASN A 66 -5.15 22.65 0.16
N HIS A 67 -6.05 23.36 0.84
CA HIS A 67 -7.51 23.25 0.66
C HIS A 67 -8.01 23.76 -0.71
N PHE A 68 -7.18 24.47 -1.49
CA PHE A 68 -7.48 24.81 -2.89
C PHE A 68 -7.00 23.75 -3.88
N THR A 69 -6.40 22.66 -3.42
CA THR A 69 -5.99 21.57 -4.29
C THR A 69 -7.25 20.90 -4.85
N PRO A 70 -7.42 20.85 -6.19
CA PRO A 70 -8.55 20.15 -6.79
C PRO A 70 -8.55 18.65 -6.43
N PRO A 71 -9.71 17.97 -6.52
CA PRO A 71 -9.77 16.52 -6.38
C PRO A 71 -9.11 15.81 -7.57
N LEU A 72 -8.70 14.56 -7.36
CA LEU A 72 -8.54 13.60 -8.44
C LEU A 72 -9.93 13.08 -8.84
N MET A 73 -10.13 12.96 -10.14
CA MET A 73 -11.42 12.63 -10.72
C MET A 73 -11.29 11.41 -11.63
N ILE A 74 -12.39 10.70 -11.84
CA ILE A 74 -12.47 9.55 -12.71
C ILE A 74 -13.39 9.87 -13.88
N VAL A 75 -12.96 9.56 -15.11
CA VAL A 75 -13.79 9.73 -16.31
C VAL A 75 -14.91 8.68 -16.33
N ALA A 76 -16.17 9.09 -16.18
CA ALA A 76 -17.36 8.22 -16.27
C ALA A 76 -17.94 8.13 -17.68
N GLU A 77 -18.00 9.27 -18.36
CA GLU A 77 -18.67 9.42 -19.65
C GLU A 77 -17.87 10.31 -20.58
N LYS A 78 -18.03 10.09 -21.88
CA LYS A 78 -17.38 10.84 -22.93
C LYS A 78 -18.38 11.20 -24.03
N LYS A 79 -18.40 12.47 -24.39
CA LYS A 79 -19.08 13.01 -25.58
C LYS A 79 -18.01 13.37 -26.59
N TYR A 80 -18.06 12.77 -27.77
CA TYR A 80 -17.11 13.04 -28.83
C TYR A 80 -17.58 14.27 -29.60
N GLY A 81 -16.73 15.28 -29.66
CA GLY A 81 -17.02 16.51 -30.38
C GLY A 81 -16.47 16.43 -31.79
N THR A 82 -17.33 16.58 -32.80
CA THR A 82 -16.90 16.83 -34.19
C THR A 82 -17.09 18.31 -34.49
N LYS A 83 -16.18 19.15 -33.99
CA LYS A 83 -16.07 20.54 -34.45
C LYS A 83 -14.74 20.72 -35.15
N TYR A 84 -14.79 21.28 -36.36
CA TYR A 84 -13.61 21.68 -37.11
C TYR A 84 -13.39 23.18 -36.88
N ASN A 85 -12.15 23.58 -36.73
CA ASN A 85 -11.80 24.99 -36.64
C ASN A 85 -12.11 25.66 -37.99
N MET A 86 -12.93 26.71 -37.99
CA MET A 86 -13.37 27.39 -39.22
C MET A 86 -12.20 28.05 -39.98
N ASN A 87 -11.09 28.35 -39.29
CA ASN A 87 -9.95 29.06 -39.86
C ASN A 87 -8.82 28.13 -40.30
N SER A 88 -8.61 27.00 -39.62
CA SER A 88 -7.55 26.02 -39.99
C SER A 88 -8.06 24.77 -40.71
N GLY A 89 -9.37 24.50 -40.68
CA GLY A 89 -9.95 23.26 -41.22
C GLY A 89 -9.61 22.00 -40.42
N GLU A 90 -8.78 22.10 -39.38
CA GLU A 90 -8.39 20.95 -38.55
C GLU A 90 -9.50 20.57 -37.56
N GLN A 91 -9.60 19.27 -37.27
CA GLN A 91 -10.53 18.76 -36.27
C GLN A 91 -10.07 19.22 -34.87
N GLU A 92 -10.87 20.07 -34.22
CA GLU A 92 -10.60 20.43 -32.83
C GLU A 92 -10.98 19.28 -31.90
N ASP A 93 -10.11 19.01 -30.93
CA ASP A 93 -10.38 18.10 -29.82
C ASP A 93 -11.38 18.75 -28.86
N ASN A 94 -12.65 18.73 -29.27
CA ASN A 94 -13.77 19.30 -28.53
C ASN A 94 -14.52 18.26 -27.68
N ASP A 95 -13.86 17.13 -27.43
CA ASP A 95 -14.37 16.07 -26.59
C ASP A 95 -14.66 16.61 -25.19
N SER A 96 -15.81 16.18 -24.66
CA SER A 96 -16.28 16.51 -23.32
C SER A 96 -16.29 15.25 -22.46
N TYR A 97 -15.73 15.36 -21.26
CA TYR A 97 -15.53 14.26 -20.33
C TYR A 97 -16.32 14.56 -19.07
N LYS A 98 -17.26 13.67 -18.73
CA LYS A 98 -17.95 13.72 -17.45
C LYS A 98 -17.06 13.02 -16.43
N CYS A 99 -16.55 13.81 -15.49
CA CYS A 99 -15.66 13.32 -14.45
C CYS A 99 -16.39 13.38 -13.12
N PHE A 100 -16.11 12.42 -12.24
CA PHE A 100 -16.67 12.44 -10.89
C PHE A 100 -15.60 12.17 -9.84
N TYR A 101 -15.86 12.66 -8.65
CA TYR A 101 -14.99 12.55 -7.48
C TYR A 101 -15.82 12.49 -6.21
N TYR A 102 -15.21 12.00 -5.14
CA TYR A 102 -15.83 12.08 -3.82
C TYR A 102 -15.49 13.41 -3.16
N SER A 103 -16.49 14.10 -2.65
CA SER A 103 -16.34 15.35 -1.92
C SER A 103 -16.51 15.09 -0.43
N THR A 104 -15.43 15.26 0.33
CA THR A 104 -15.45 15.11 1.79
C THR A 104 -16.32 16.18 2.46
N LEU A 105 -16.54 17.33 1.79
CA LEU A 105 -17.38 18.42 2.29
C LEU A 105 -18.87 18.08 2.21
N SER A 106 -19.34 17.57 1.06
CA SER A 106 -20.74 17.18 0.90
C SER A 106 -21.02 15.75 1.40
N GLY A 107 -19.96 14.95 1.60
CA GLY A 107 -20.07 13.53 1.94
C GLY A 107 -20.64 12.70 0.78
N THR A 108 -20.67 13.27 -0.43
CA THR A 108 -21.31 12.71 -1.62
C THR A 108 -20.38 12.74 -2.82
N ILE A 109 -20.85 12.14 -3.91
CA ILE A 109 -20.15 12.12 -5.19
C ILE A 109 -20.63 13.32 -5.99
N GLU A 110 -19.67 14.04 -6.56
CA GLU A 110 -19.94 15.20 -7.41
C GLU A 110 -19.51 14.88 -8.85
N GLU A 111 -20.26 15.39 -9.83
CA GLU A 111 -20.07 15.09 -11.24
C GLU A 111 -20.06 16.36 -12.09
N ASN A 112 -18.95 16.62 -12.80
CA ASN A 112 -18.79 17.81 -13.63
C ASN A 112 -18.32 17.45 -15.04
N TRP A 113 -18.74 18.25 -16.03
CA TRP A 113 -18.29 18.14 -17.41
C TRP A 113 -17.08 19.03 -17.65
N PHE A 114 -16.03 18.45 -18.24
CA PHE A 114 -14.81 19.17 -18.60
C PHE A 114 -14.46 18.96 -20.07
N LYS A 115 -13.78 19.92 -20.68
CA LYS A 115 -13.12 19.75 -21.96
C LYS A 115 -11.76 19.11 -21.76
N LYS A 116 -11.29 18.37 -22.76
CA LYS A 116 -9.96 17.73 -22.70
C LYS A 116 -8.84 18.71 -22.34
N LYS A 117 -8.90 19.93 -22.91
CA LYS A 117 -7.91 20.99 -22.68
C LYS A 117 -7.84 21.48 -21.23
N GLU A 118 -8.80 21.14 -20.38
CA GLU A 118 -8.86 21.53 -18.97
C GLU A 118 -8.28 20.45 -18.05
N LEU A 119 -8.05 19.25 -18.59
CA LEU A 119 -7.67 18.06 -17.84
C LEU A 119 -6.20 17.70 -18.05
N ASN A 120 -5.59 17.19 -16.98
CA ASN A 120 -4.35 16.43 -17.02
C ASN A 120 -4.68 14.95 -16.77
N VAL A 121 -4.15 14.06 -17.60
CA VAL A 121 -4.23 12.61 -17.35
C VAL A 121 -3.14 12.25 -16.34
N ILE A 122 -3.52 11.51 -15.30
CA ILE A 122 -2.60 11.03 -14.26
C ILE A 122 -2.36 9.54 -14.45
N SER A 123 -3.43 8.78 -14.70
CA SER A 123 -3.34 7.35 -14.97
C SER A 123 -4.33 6.95 -16.06
N GLU A 124 -3.84 6.20 -17.04
CA GLU A 124 -4.66 5.56 -18.05
C GLU A 124 -5.37 4.38 -17.37
N GLY A 125 -6.64 4.58 -17.02
CA GLY A 125 -7.40 3.66 -16.22
C GLY A 125 -7.56 2.32 -16.92
N LYS A 126 -6.83 1.31 -16.45
CA LYS A 126 -7.09 -0.11 -16.74
C LYS A 126 -7.57 -0.79 -15.46
N PRO A 127 -8.81 -0.51 -15.02
CA PRO A 127 -9.31 -1.00 -13.75
C PRO A 127 -9.48 -2.53 -13.84
N SER A 128 -8.63 -3.27 -13.12
CA SER A 128 -8.61 -4.74 -13.09
C SER A 128 -9.99 -5.35 -12.88
N PHE A 129 -10.78 -4.74 -11.99
CA PHE A 129 -12.13 -5.18 -11.68
C PHE A 129 -13.05 -5.24 -12.92
N PHE A 130 -12.97 -4.24 -13.81
CA PHE A 130 -13.77 -4.23 -15.03
C PHE A 130 -13.24 -5.21 -16.07
N GLU A 131 -11.92 -5.24 -16.28
CA GLU A 131 -11.30 -6.12 -17.30
C GLU A 131 -11.56 -7.60 -17.04
N GLU A 132 -11.50 -8.03 -15.78
CA GLU A 132 -11.82 -9.39 -15.36
C GLU A 132 -13.32 -9.75 -15.52
N SER A 133 -14.17 -8.74 -15.64
CA SER A 133 -15.62 -8.88 -15.50
C SER A 133 -16.41 -8.52 -16.76
N LYS A 134 -15.77 -7.93 -17.77
CA LYS A 134 -16.42 -7.39 -18.97
C LYS A 134 -17.26 -8.39 -19.77
N ASN A 135 -16.92 -9.68 -19.70
CA ASN A 135 -17.58 -10.76 -20.45
C ASN A 135 -18.48 -11.65 -19.58
N ILE A 136 -18.71 -11.29 -18.31
CA ILE A 136 -19.50 -12.07 -17.36
C ILE A 136 -20.96 -11.60 -17.41
N SER A 137 -21.93 -12.52 -17.41
CA SER A 137 -23.35 -12.14 -17.38
C SER A 137 -23.74 -11.43 -16.08
N LEU A 138 -24.81 -10.64 -16.12
CA LEU A 138 -25.25 -9.84 -14.97
C LEU A 138 -25.55 -10.71 -13.73
N GLU A 139 -26.18 -11.87 -13.92
CA GLU A 139 -26.52 -12.81 -12.84
C GLU A 139 -25.26 -13.37 -12.18
N LYS A 140 -24.25 -13.70 -12.99
CA LYS A 140 -22.96 -14.18 -12.49
C LYS A 140 -22.18 -13.10 -11.76
N LEU A 141 -22.27 -11.84 -12.22
CA LEU A 141 -21.68 -10.70 -11.51
C LEU A 141 -22.30 -10.53 -10.13
N LYS A 142 -23.64 -10.54 -10.05
CA LYS A 142 -24.37 -10.49 -8.77
C LYS A 142 -23.94 -11.63 -7.85
N ALA A 143 -23.95 -12.87 -8.34
CA ALA A 143 -23.55 -14.03 -7.54
C ALA A 143 -22.08 -13.97 -7.05
N LYS A 144 -21.16 -13.46 -7.88
CA LYS A 144 -19.71 -13.44 -7.57
C LYS A 144 -19.31 -12.31 -6.62
N PHE A 145 -19.91 -11.13 -6.77
CA PHE A 145 -19.42 -9.90 -6.16
C PHE A 145 -20.37 -9.26 -5.14
N PHE A 146 -21.61 -9.73 -5.02
CA PHE A 146 -22.53 -9.23 -3.99
C PHE A 146 -21.93 -9.36 -2.58
N GLY A 147 -22.05 -8.31 -1.78
CA GLY A 147 -21.49 -8.25 -0.42
C GLY A 147 -19.98 -8.02 -0.36
N ARG A 148 -19.25 -8.02 -1.49
CA ARG A 148 -17.84 -7.63 -1.51
C ARG A 148 -17.69 -6.12 -1.37
N MET A 149 -16.50 -5.69 -0.95
CA MET A 149 -16.19 -4.28 -0.79
C MET A 149 -15.54 -3.71 -2.05
N ALA A 150 -15.90 -2.47 -2.37
CA ALA A 150 -15.30 -1.70 -3.44
C ALA A 150 -15.16 -0.23 -3.01
N ILE A 151 -14.23 0.46 -3.65
CA ILE A 151 -13.92 1.87 -3.39
C ILE A 151 -13.56 2.55 -4.71
N LEU A 152 -13.60 3.89 -4.78
CA LEU A 152 -13.17 4.59 -5.99
C LEU A 152 -11.68 4.33 -6.25
N SER A 153 -11.32 4.17 -7.52
CA SER A 153 -9.94 3.89 -7.95
C SER A 153 -8.94 5.02 -7.63
N THR A 154 -9.42 6.22 -7.30
CA THR A 154 -8.60 7.35 -6.86
C THR A 154 -8.05 7.19 -5.44
N VAL A 155 -8.57 6.25 -4.63
CA VAL A 155 -8.26 6.16 -3.19
C VAL A 155 -6.77 6.14 -2.87
N ASP A 156 -5.96 5.41 -3.63
CA ASP A 156 -4.52 5.26 -3.34
C ASP A 156 -3.76 6.56 -3.59
N LEU A 157 -4.10 7.25 -4.68
CA LEU A 157 -3.49 8.52 -5.05
C LEU A 157 -3.95 9.64 -4.10
N GLU A 158 -5.21 9.61 -3.66
CA GLU A 158 -5.73 10.56 -2.66
C GLU A 158 -5.08 10.33 -1.29
N LEU A 159 -5.01 9.08 -0.82
CA LEU A 159 -4.39 8.72 0.46
C LEU A 159 -2.89 9.05 0.49
N GLY A 160 -2.22 8.98 -0.66
CA GLY A 160 -0.81 9.32 -0.83
C GLY A 160 -0.51 10.83 -0.92
N LYS A 161 -1.52 11.71 -1.02
CA LYS A 161 -1.27 13.16 -1.05
C LYS A 161 -0.65 13.61 0.27
N GLN A 162 0.49 14.29 0.19
CA GLN A 162 1.20 14.80 1.35
C GLN A 162 1.24 16.33 1.35
N LYS A 163 0.93 16.92 2.50
CA LYS A 163 1.08 18.34 2.77
C LYS A 163 2.29 18.62 3.65
N THR A 164 2.96 19.73 3.41
CA THR A 164 4.15 20.17 4.17
C THR A 164 3.97 21.58 4.70
N TRP A 165 4.51 21.86 5.89
CA TRP A 165 4.64 23.21 6.43
C TRP A 165 5.95 23.36 7.20
N LEU A 166 6.44 24.59 7.28
CA LEU A 166 7.64 24.95 8.03
C LEU A 166 7.25 25.15 9.49
N ASP A 167 7.93 24.45 10.40
CA ASP A 167 7.84 24.69 11.82
C ASP A 167 8.93 25.70 12.23
N SER A 168 8.51 26.90 12.61
CA SER A 168 9.40 27.99 13.05
C SER A 168 9.81 27.89 14.51
N ASP A 169 9.25 26.96 15.29
CA ASP A 169 9.41 26.91 16.76
C ASP A 169 10.72 26.22 17.21
N SER A 170 11.56 25.74 16.29
CA SER A 170 12.87 25.20 16.62
C SER A 170 14.00 25.92 15.91
N GLU A 171 15.14 26.13 16.60
CA GLU A 171 16.40 26.71 16.05
C GLU A 171 16.95 26.00 14.80
N LYS A 172 16.32 24.89 14.38
CA LYS A 172 16.47 24.25 13.09
C LYS A 172 15.11 24.21 12.40
N GLU A 173 14.99 24.81 11.22
CA GLU A 173 13.83 24.66 10.36
C GLU A 173 13.59 23.16 10.12
N LYS A 174 12.51 22.62 10.67
CA LYS A 174 12.07 21.26 10.38
C LYS A 174 10.75 21.35 9.63
N SER A 175 10.73 20.84 8.40
CA SER A 175 9.48 20.63 7.69
C SER A 175 8.71 19.48 8.33
N LYS A 176 7.46 19.73 8.69
CA LYS A 176 6.51 18.70 9.10
C LYS A 176 5.70 18.29 7.87
N VAL A 177 5.59 16.98 7.65
CA VAL A 177 4.84 16.39 6.54
C VAL A 177 3.70 15.55 7.10
N ASN A 178 2.47 15.81 6.67
CA ASN A 178 1.29 15.02 7.01
C ASN A 178 0.51 14.66 5.74
N ASN A 179 -0.38 13.67 5.83
CA ASN A 179 -1.28 13.36 4.71
C ASN A 179 -2.35 14.44 4.54
N LEU A 180 -2.73 14.70 3.29
CA LEU A 180 -3.85 15.54 2.88
C LEU A 180 -5.03 14.62 2.57
N LEU A 181 -5.94 14.46 3.54
CA LEU A 181 -7.03 13.48 3.49
C LEU A 181 -8.33 14.05 2.90
N ASP A 182 -8.22 15.09 2.07
CA ASP A 182 -9.36 15.67 1.37
C ASP A 182 -9.75 14.75 0.20
N PHE A 183 -11.05 14.70 -0.13
CA PHE A 183 -11.59 13.88 -1.23
C PHE A 183 -11.39 12.36 -1.12
N LEU A 184 -11.00 11.86 0.07
CA LEU A 184 -10.82 10.43 0.30
C LEU A 184 -12.18 9.68 0.25
N PRO A 185 -12.39 8.78 -0.72
CA PRO A 185 -13.68 8.11 -0.91
C PRO A 185 -13.94 7.05 0.17
N PRO A 186 -15.19 6.84 0.61
CA PRO A 186 -15.52 5.82 1.60
C PRO A 186 -15.48 4.40 1.02
N LEU A 187 -15.20 3.41 1.87
CA LEU A 187 -15.34 2.00 1.52
C LEU A 187 -16.83 1.63 1.45
N GLY A 188 -17.26 1.07 0.32
CA GLY A 188 -18.65 0.69 0.08
C GLY A 188 -18.84 -0.81 -0.12
N THR A 189 -20.00 -1.32 0.25
CA THR A 189 -20.42 -2.70 -0.01
C THR A 189 -21.21 -2.76 -1.31
N ILE A 190 -20.89 -3.70 -2.20
CA ILE A 190 -21.63 -3.96 -3.42
C ILE A 190 -22.98 -4.59 -3.09
N ILE A 191 -24.06 -3.91 -3.48
CA ILE A 191 -25.44 -4.37 -3.22
C ILE A 191 -26.25 -4.67 -4.48
N ASP A 192 -25.87 -4.14 -5.65
CA ASP A 192 -26.56 -4.45 -6.90
C ASP A 192 -25.71 -4.16 -8.14
N PHE A 193 -26.13 -4.67 -9.29
CA PHE A 193 -25.58 -4.38 -10.61
C PHE A 193 -26.72 -4.07 -11.59
N LYS A 194 -26.53 -3.04 -12.42
CA LYS A 194 -27.41 -2.72 -13.54
C LYS A 194 -26.62 -2.54 -14.83
N LEU A 195 -27.23 -2.90 -15.95
CA LEU A 195 -26.71 -2.57 -17.28
C LEU A 195 -27.20 -1.18 -17.69
N SER A 196 -26.36 -0.48 -18.44
CA SER A 196 -26.67 0.81 -19.02
C SER A 196 -27.09 0.59 -20.47
N ASP A 197 -28.38 0.68 -20.78
CA ASP A 197 -28.89 0.41 -22.13
C ASP A 197 -28.33 1.42 -23.16
N ASP A 198 -28.14 2.66 -22.73
CA ASP A 198 -27.63 3.78 -23.53
C ASP A 198 -26.09 3.92 -23.50
N TYR A 199 -25.34 2.82 -23.30
CA TYR A 199 -23.90 2.89 -23.06
C TYR A 199 -23.10 3.49 -24.23
N GLN A 200 -23.65 3.41 -25.45
CA GLN A 200 -23.02 3.94 -26.65
C GLN A 200 -24.07 4.50 -27.59
N LYS A 201 -23.89 5.75 -28.03
CA LYS A 201 -24.72 6.38 -29.08
C LYS A 201 -23.84 6.72 -30.27
N TYR A 202 -24.41 6.57 -31.45
CA TYR A 202 -23.76 6.87 -32.72
C TYR A 202 -24.42 8.10 -33.35
N ASN A 203 -23.63 8.87 -34.09
CA ASN A 203 -24.16 9.92 -34.95
C ASN A 203 -24.69 9.28 -36.24
N GLU A 204 -26.00 9.42 -36.49
CA GLU A 204 -26.69 8.85 -37.66
C GLU A 204 -26.07 9.28 -38.99
N LYS A 205 -25.46 10.47 -39.05
CA LYS A 205 -24.89 11.02 -40.29
C LYS A 205 -23.47 10.56 -40.59
N GLU A 206 -22.66 10.35 -39.55
CA GLU A 206 -21.22 10.06 -39.70
C GLU A 206 -20.87 8.60 -39.39
N GLY A 207 -21.80 7.83 -38.80
CA GLY A 207 -21.55 6.48 -38.31
C GLY A 207 -20.54 6.40 -37.16
N LYS A 208 -20.03 7.55 -36.67
CA LYS A 208 -19.07 7.65 -35.58
C LYS A 208 -19.76 7.66 -34.22
N ILE A 209 -19.05 7.22 -33.19
CA ILE A 209 -19.51 7.26 -31.80
C ILE A 209 -19.64 8.73 -31.37
N SER A 210 -20.82 9.13 -30.90
CA SER A 210 -21.09 10.49 -30.41
C SER A 210 -21.07 10.56 -28.89
N HIS A 211 -21.44 9.47 -28.21
CA HIS A 211 -21.50 9.40 -26.76
C HIS A 211 -21.16 8.00 -26.26
N ARG A 212 -20.42 7.92 -25.16
CA ARG A 212 -20.05 6.67 -24.51
C ARG A 212 -20.06 6.83 -22.99
N LYS A 213 -20.60 5.83 -22.29
CA LYS A 213 -20.55 5.70 -20.83
C LYS A 213 -20.25 4.25 -20.47
N SER A 214 -19.98 3.98 -19.19
CA SER A 214 -19.77 2.60 -18.74
C SER A 214 -21.03 1.75 -18.94
N LYS A 215 -20.82 0.53 -19.44
CA LYS A 215 -21.89 -0.44 -19.72
C LYS A 215 -22.46 -1.06 -18.45
N ILE A 216 -21.62 -1.23 -17.43
CA ILE A 216 -21.97 -1.87 -16.17
C ILE A 216 -21.89 -0.82 -15.06
N MET A 217 -22.99 -0.66 -14.34
CA MET A 217 -23.06 0.20 -13.16
C MET A 217 -23.24 -0.68 -11.92
N VAL A 218 -22.49 -0.37 -10.87
CA VAL A 218 -22.46 -1.10 -9.60
C VAL A 218 -23.06 -0.22 -8.53
N LYS A 219 -24.07 -0.73 -7.81
CA LYS A 219 -24.65 -0.03 -6.67
C LYS A 219 -23.83 -0.30 -5.42
N LEU A 220 -23.30 0.76 -4.80
CA LEU A 220 -22.60 0.67 -3.54
C LEU A 220 -23.46 1.23 -2.40
N ARG A 221 -23.31 0.65 -1.20
CA ARG A 221 -23.81 1.19 0.06
C ARG A 221 -22.63 1.54 0.95
N TRP A 222 -22.58 2.76 1.48
CA TRP A 222 -21.51 3.20 2.39
C TRP A 222 -22.06 4.07 3.50
N LEU A 223 -21.30 4.23 4.58
CA LEU A 223 -21.63 5.16 5.66
C LEU A 223 -21.23 6.58 5.24
N ASN A 224 -22.20 7.47 5.13
CA ASN A 224 -21.95 8.89 4.90
C ASN A 224 -21.70 9.56 6.25
N ASN A 225 -20.47 10.04 6.45
CA ASN A 225 -20.01 10.68 7.68
C ASN A 225 -20.70 12.03 7.96
N ILE A 226 -21.11 12.77 6.93
CA ILE A 226 -21.79 14.07 7.07
C ILE A 226 -23.22 13.88 7.57
N THR A 227 -23.95 12.90 7.02
CA THR A 227 -25.35 12.64 7.40
C THR A 227 -25.52 11.60 8.51
N ALA A 228 -24.43 10.91 8.89
CA ALA A 228 -24.42 9.77 9.81
C ALA A 228 -25.39 8.64 9.41
N LYS A 229 -25.71 8.51 8.12
CA LYS A 229 -26.63 7.51 7.56
C LYS A 229 -25.95 6.73 6.44
N TYR A 230 -26.51 5.57 6.11
CA TYR A 230 -26.08 4.85 4.92
C TYR A 230 -26.59 5.57 3.67
N SER A 231 -25.68 5.85 2.75
CA SER A 231 -25.97 6.33 1.40
C SER A 231 -25.82 5.19 0.41
N GLU A 232 -26.59 5.26 -0.68
CA GLU A 232 -26.54 4.30 -1.77
C GLU A 232 -26.56 5.01 -3.11
N ASP A 233 -25.69 4.62 -4.03
CA ASP A 233 -25.66 5.16 -5.39
C ASP A 233 -25.01 4.18 -6.38
N TYR A 234 -25.21 4.44 -7.67
CA TYR A 234 -24.69 3.65 -8.78
C TYR A 234 -23.43 4.27 -9.38
N PHE A 235 -22.38 3.47 -9.45
CA PHE A 235 -21.07 3.87 -9.96
C PHE A 235 -20.74 3.12 -11.25
N PRO A 236 -20.07 3.78 -12.21
CA PRO A 236 -19.42 3.09 -13.30
C PRO A 236 -18.45 2.03 -12.76
N MET A 237 -18.58 0.77 -13.19
CA MET A 237 -17.70 -0.32 -12.70
C MET A 237 -16.21 -0.02 -12.92
N VAL A 238 -15.91 0.64 -14.04
CA VAL A 238 -14.59 1.13 -14.45
C VAL A 238 -13.96 2.15 -13.48
N ALA A 239 -14.74 2.73 -12.58
CA ALA A 239 -14.23 3.66 -11.59
C ALA A 239 -13.98 3.03 -10.22
N LEU A 240 -14.30 1.74 -10.08
CA LEU A 240 -14.20 1.03 -8.83
C LEU A 240 -12.96 0.14 -8.81
N LYS A 241 -12.29 0.15 -7.66
CA LYS A 241 -11.31 -0.84 -7.25
C LYS A 241 -12.02 -1.82 -6.33
N LEU A 242 -11.99 -3.11 -6.68
CA LEU A 242 -12.44 -4.17 -5.78
C LEU A 242 -11.40 -4.36 -4.68
N ILE A 243 -11.85 -4.49 -3.43
CA ILE A 243 -10.96 -4.75 -2.30
C ILE A 243 -11.03 -6.24 -1.94
N ASP A 244 -9.86 -6.86 -1.92
CA ASP A 244 -9.73 -8.26 -1.54
C ASP A 244 -10.04 -8.44 -0.06
N LYS A 245 -10.70 -9.54 0.28
CA LYS A 245 -11.04 -9.87 1.66
C LYS A 245 -9.80 -9.92 2.55
N GLU A 246 -8.69 -10.44 2.03
CA GLU A 246 -7.42 -10.52 2.76
C GLU A 246 -6.81 -9.16 3.12
N THR A 247 -7.20 -8.09 2.42
CA THR A 247 -6.80 -6.71 2.72
C THR A 247 -7.59 -6.15 3.91
N LEU A 248 -8.84 -6.60 4.04
CA LEU A 248 -9.77 -6.17 5.09
C LEU A 248 -9.64 -6.97 6.37
N ASP A 249 -9.17 -8.22 6.29
CA ASP A 249 -9.05 -9.11 7.44
C ASP A 249 -7.75 -8.80 8.20
N LEU A 250 -7.88 -8.53 9.50
CA LEU A 250 -6.74 -8.40 10.38
C LEU A 250 -6.04 -9.76 10.47
N LYS A 251 -4.81 -9.83 9.98
CA LYS A 251 -4.03 -11.06 10.03
C LYS A 251 -3.63 -11.33 11.49
N ASN A 252 -3.59 -12.60 11.86
CA ASN A 252 -3.10 -13.00 13.18
C ASN A 252 -1.66 -12.51 13.36
N TYR A 253 -1.43 -11.75 14.44
CA TYR A 253 -0.10 -11.33 14.86
C TYR A 253 0.04 -11.56 16.35
N ASN A 254 1.26 -11.87 16.79
CA ASN A 254 1.62 -11.94 18.19
C ASN A 254 2.51 -10.74 18.55
N PRO A 255 2.05 -9.82 19.41
CA PRO A 255 2.81 -8.62 19.76
C PRO A 255 4.05 -8.93 20.63
N LYS A 256 4.16 -10.14 21.17
CA LYS A 256 5.29 -10.57 22.00
C LYS A 256 6.41 -11.25 21.20
N LEU A 257 6.15 -11.63 19.95
CA LEU A 257 7.13 -12.33 19.12
C LEU A 257 7.98 -11.38 18.29
N TYR A 258 9.14 -11.88 17.89
CA TYR A 258 9.99 -11.28 16.89
C TYR A 258 9.70 -11.88 15.54
N TYR A 259 10.02 -11.12 14.50
CA TYR A 259 9.74 -11.44 13.10
C TYR A 259 10.99 -11.19 12.27
N LEU A 260 11.11 -11.88 11.14
CA LEU A 260 12.13 -11.61 10.14
C LEU A 260 11.51 -10.88 8.95
N LEU A 261 12.07 -9.73 8.58
CA LEU A 261 11.73 -9.03 7.34
C LEU A 261 12.87 -9.16 6.33
N GLU A 262 12.52 -9.40 5.07
CA GLU A 262 13.46 -9.33 3.95
C GLU A 262 13.78 -7.86 3.64
N GLU A 263 14.89 -7.37 4.20
CA GLU A 263 15.37 -6.00 3.99
C GLU A 263 16.87 -6.04 3.76
N LYS A 264 17.31 -5.60 2.58
CA LYS A 264 18.71 -5.62 2.22
C LYS A 264 19.45 -4.41 2.78
N LEU A 265 20.32 -4.62 3.76
CA LEU A 265 21.21 -3.60 4.31
C LEU A 265 22.64 -3.86 3.80
N GLN A 266 23.14 -2.90 3.02
CA GLN A 266 24.48 -2.93 2.43
C GLN A 266 25.54 -2.49 3.44
N LEU A 267 26.62 -3.25 3.58
CA LEU A 267 27.77 -2.86 4.38
C LEU A 267 28.70 -1.97 3.54
N GLU A 268 29.17 -0.87 4.12
CA GLU A 268 30.10 0.08 3.49
C GLU A 268 31.51 -0.54 3.42
N GLY A 269 32.15 -0.54 2.22
CA GLY A 269 33.52 -1.06 2.01
C GLY A 269 33.67 -2.00 0.81
N ASN A 270 34.93 -2.34 0.47
CA ASN A 270 35.31 -3.04 -0.79
C ASN A 270 35.14 -4.58 -0.79
N GLY A 271 34.46 -5.17 0.21
CA GLY A 271 34.16 -6.61 0.27
C GLY A 271 32.69 -6.83 0.63
N ARG A 272 31.86 -7.18 -0.37
CA ARG A 272 30.39 -7.17 -0.35
C ARG A 272 29.79 -8.22 0.61
N GLY A 273 29.61 -7.86 1.88
CA GLY A 273 28.62 -8.51 2.75
C GLY A 273 27.33 -7.70 2.76
N SER A 274 26.17 -8.37 2.72
CA SER A 274 24.89 -7.71 2.95
C SER A 274 24.10 -8.44 4.01
N ILE A 275 23.36 -7.69 4.82
CA ILE A 275 22.32 -8.27 5.65
C ILE A 275 21.08 -8.41 4.77
N LEU A 276 20.60 -9.64 4.56
CA LEU A 276 19.43 -9.94 3.72
C LEU A 276 18.12 -9.89 4.50
N ARG A 277 18.19 -10.17 5.80
CA ARG A 277 17.03 -10.20 6.69
C ARG A 277 17.31 -9.41 7.95
N VAL A 278 16.30 -8.70 8.44
CA VAL A 278 16.39 -7.94 9.68
C VAL A 278 15.41 -8.50 10.71
N PRO A 279 15.87 -8.72 11.96
CA PRO A 279 14.97 -9.09 13.04
C PRO A 279 14.23 -7.84 13.51
N VAL A 280 12.92 -7.97 13.62
CA VAL A 280 12.04 -6.88 13.98
C VAL A 280 11.10 -7.27 15.11
N ARG A 281 10.70 -6.30 15.91
CA ARG A 281 9.72 -6.46 16.97
C ARG A 281 8.44 -5.75 16.58
N PHE A 282 7.30 -6.43 16.69
CA PHE A 282 6.02 -5.80 16.47
C PHE A 282 5.79 -4.65 17.46
N GLN A 283 5.32 -3.50 16.95
CA GLN A 283 5.00 -2.33 17.76
C GLN A 283 3.50 -2.10 17.82
N ARG A 284 2.86 -1.98 16.65
CA ARG A 284 1.42 -1.71 16.54
C ARG A 284 0.89 -2.08 15.15
N VAL A 285 -0.43 -2.20 15.08
CA VAL A 285 -1.19 -2.29 13.82
C VAL A 285 -2.12 -1.09 13.73
N VAL A 286 -2.26 -0.52 12.54
CA VAL A 286 -3.13 0.62 12.27
C VAL A 286 -4.06 0.27 11.12
N TRP A 287 -5.35 0.55 11.27
CA TRP A 287 -6.28 0.53 10.15
C TRP A 287 -6.11 1.81 9.33
N ASN A 288 -5.54 1.70 8.14
CA ASN A 288 -5.33 2.80 7.22
C ASN A 288 -6.44 2.81 6.15
N HIS A 289 -7.58 3.41 6.52
CA HIS A 289 -8.77 3.63 5.68
C HIS A 289 -9.49 2.37 5.17
N TYR A 290 -8.81 1.53 4.39
CA TYR A 290 -9.35 0.29 3.83
C TYR A 290 -8.41 -0.92 3.96
N TYR A 291 -7.25 -0.78 4.62
CA TYR A 291 -6.30 -1.87 4.84
C TYR A 291 -5.56 -1.75 6.17
N TYR A 292 -4.96 -2.84 6.65
CA TYR A 292 -4.11 -2.81 7.84
C TYR A 292 -2.64 -2.54 7.49
N MET A 293 -2.03 -1.63 8.24
CA MET A 293 -0.58 -1.37 8.23
C MET A 293 0.04 -1.88 9.53
N TYR A 294 1.15 -2.59 9.39
CA TYR A 294 1.90 -3.16 10.50
C TYR A 294 3.19 -2.35 10.70
N PHE A 295 3.44 -1.97 11.94
CA PHE A 295 4.62 -1.20 12.33
C PHE A 295 5.52 -2.08 13.18
N PHE A 296 6.78 -2.15 12.80
CA PHE A 296 7.80 -2.92 13.48
C PHE A 296 8.97 -2.04 13.88
N THR A 297 9.64 -2.36 14.98
CA THR A 297 10.93 -1.78 15.34
C THR A 297 12.03 -2.71 14.86
N ASN A 298 12.92 -2.21 14.00
CA ASN A 298 14.12 -2.92 13.58
C ASN A 298 15.08 -3.03 14.78
N LEU A 299 15.49 -4.24 15.16
CA LEU A 299 16.33 -4.45 16.33
C LEU A 299 17.80 -4.06 16.11
N PHE A 300 18.23 -3.91 14.86
CA PHE A 300 19.60 -3.52 14.53
C PHE A 300 19.82 -2.01 14.61
N ASN A 301 18.88 -1.21 14.10
CA ASN A 301 19.02 0.24 14.04
C ASN A 301 17.98 1.04 14.85
N LEU A 302 17.00 0.35 15.45
CA LEU A 302 15.91 0.91 16.26
C LEU A 302 14.95 1.83 15.47
N ASN A 303 15.02 1.81 14.13
CA ASN A 303 14.08 2.55 13.29
C ASN A 303 12.75 1.79 13.19
N THR A 304 11.69 2.54 12.93
CA THR A 304 10.38 1.98 12.62
C THR A 304 10.34 1.57 11.15
N ILE A 305 9.87 0.36 10.88
CA ILE A 305 9.59 -0.17 9.54
C ILE A 305 8.08 -0.32 9.40
N GLU A 306 7.56 0.10 8.26
CA GLU A 306 6.15 -0.02 7.88
C GLU A 306 6.00 -1.15 6.85
N SER A 307 4.97 -1.98 7.01
CA SER A 307 4.64 -3.03 6.05
C SER A 307 3.13 -3.22 5.92
N ASP A 308 2.68 -3.50 4.71
CA ASP A 308 1.30 -3.84 4.37
C ASP A 308 0.99 -5.34 4.56
N SER A 309 1.99 -6.16 4.90
CA SER A 309 1.78 -7.60 5.08
C SER A 309 2.73 -8.27 6.07
N ILE A 310 2.17 -9.24 6.81
CA ILE A 310 2.90 -10.16 7.70
C ILE A 310 3.33 -11.43 6.95
N LYS A 311 2.93 -11.62 5.68
CA LYS A 311 2.89 -12.92 4.97
C LYS A 311 4.23 -13.65 4.84
N HIS A 312 5.36 -13.01 5.13
CA HIS A 312 6.70 -13.59 5.05
C HIS A 312 7.44 -13.63 6.39
N THR A 313 6.73 -13.42 7.49
CA THR A 313 7.37 -13.28 8.80
C THR A 313 7.14 -14.52 9.65
N GLU A 314 8.12 -15.42 9.64
CA GLU A 314 8.15 -16.51 10.61
C GLU A 314 8.49 -15.94 12.00
N PRO A 315 7.75 -16.34 13.06
CA PRO A 315 8.10 -15.96 14.41
C PRO A 315 9.49 -16.53 14.74
N LEU A 316 10.40 -15.65 15.14
CA LEU A 316 11.77 -16.01 15.45
C LEU A 316 11.99 -16.03 16.97
N ASP A 317 12.53 -17.13 17.47
CA ASP A 317 13.20 -17.11 18.77
C ASP A 317 14.62 -16.56 18.57
N LEU A 318 14.87 -15.40 19.14
CA LEU A 318 16.18 -14.76 19.09
C LEU A 318 17.16 -15.33 20.10
N SER A 319 16.73 -16.21 21.02
CA SER A 319 17.60 -16.75 22.06
C SER A 319 18.82 -17.49 21.48
N THR A 320 18.62 -18.25 20.40
CA THR A 320 19.69 -19.02 19.74
C THR A 320 20.63 -18.17 18.89
N VAL A 321 20.26 -16.91 18.61
CA VAL A 321 20.98 -16.03 17.68
C VAL A 321 21.64 -14.86 18.42
N LEU A 322 20.99 -14.37 19.47
CA LEU A 322 21.41 -13.21 20.27
C LEU A 322 21.59 -13.54 21.76
N ASP A 323 21.45 -14.78 22.21
CA ASP A 323 21.43 -15.11 23.64
C ASP A 323 22.24 -16.36 24.04
N VAL A 324 23.33 -16.65 23.31
CA VAL A 324 24.06 -17.93 23.48
C VAL A 324 25.30 -17.82 24.37
N SER A 325 25.75 -16.62 24.75
CA SER A 325 26.91 -16.47 25.65
C SER A 325 26.88 -15.21 26.51
N SER A 326 27.57 -15.28 27.66
CA SER A 326 27.77 -14.16 28.58
C SER A 326 28.74 -13.13 28.00
N TYR A 327 28.45 -11.84 28.23
CA TYR A 327 29.38 -10.76 27.87
C TYR A 327 30.72 -10.90 28.60
N SER A 328 31.80 -10.63 27.87
CA SER A 328 33.15 -10.53 28.41
C SER A 328 33.50 -9.07 28.70
N TRP A 329 34.18 -8.80 29.82
CA TRP A 329 34.41 -7.45 30.35
C TRP A 329 35.79 -6.86 30.03
N ASP A 330 36.66 -7.61 29.35
CA ASP A 330 38.04 -7.19 29.07
C ASP A 330 38.31 -6.94 27.58
N ALA A 331 37.66 -5.91 27.04
CA ALA A 331 37.78 -5.56 25.62
C ALA A 331 39.19 -5.08 25.25
N LEU A 332 39.93 -4.45 26.18
CA LEU A 332 41.28 -3.94 25.94
C LEU A 332 42.30 -5.06 25.72
N VAL A 333 42.19 -6.14 26.48
CA VAL A 333 43.02 -7.34 26.29
C VAL A 333 42.58 -8.11 25.05
N TYR A 334 41.27 -8.26 24.83
CA TYR A 334 40.77 -9.06 23.71
C TYR A 334 41.06 -8.44 22.33
N PHE A 335 40.76 -7.16 22.16
CA PHE A 335 41.06 -6.42 20.93
C PHE A 335 42.49 -5.85 20.98
N SER A 336 43.47 -6.74 21.08
CA SER A 336 44.90 -6.42 20.99
C SER A 336 45.40 -6.55 19.55
N MET A 337 46.48 -5.85 19.23
CA MET A 337 47.07 -5.88 17.87
C MET A 337 47.51 -7.28 17.44
N GLU A 338 47.95 -8.11 18.38
CA GLU A 338 48.31 -9.52 18.16
C GLU A 338 47.12 -10.34 17.63
N ARG A 339 45.89 -9.93 17.96
CA ARG A 339 44.65 -10.63 17.60
C ARG A 339 43.90 -9.99 16.44
N ASN A 340 44.50 -9.01 15.75
CA ASN A 340 43.85 -8.32 14.63
C ASN A 340 43.34 -9.30 13.56
N VAL A 341 44.13 -10.33 13.24
CA VAL A 341 43.74 -11.39 12.30
C VAL A 341 42.57 -12.23 12.83
N ASP A 342 42.54 -12.52 14.13
CA ASP A 342 41.52 -13.36 14.75
C ASP A 342 40.15 -12.69 14.85
N VAL A 343 40.13 -11.36 14.99
CA VAL A 343 38.90 -10.57 15.16
C VAL A 343 38.35 -10.05 13.84
N LYS A 344 39.16 -9.99 12.79
CA LYS A 344 38.79 -9.47 11.49
C LYS A 344 37.66 -10.30 10.85
N ASP A 345 36.75 -9.60 10.17
CA ASP A 345 35.57 -10.13 9.47
C ASP A 345 34.55 -10.86 10.35
N LYS A 346 34.72 -10.82 11.67
CA LYS A 346 33.80 -11.40 12.64
C LYS A 346 32.80 -10.40 13.19
N TRP A 347 31.66 -10.94 13.62
CA TRP A 347 30.58 -10.19 14.21
C TRP A 347 30.68 -10.17 15.73
N TYR A 348 30.49 -8.97 16.29
CA TYR A 348 30.46 -8.76 17.73
C TYR A 348 29.26 -7.93 18.11
N GLU A 349 28.65 -8.27 19.25
CA GLU A 349 27.83 -7.32 19.99
C GLU A 349 28.71 -6.64 21.04
N ILE A 350 28.69 -5.32 21.07
CA ILE A 350 29.47 -4.51 21.99
C ILE A 350 28.57 -3.58 22.80
N GLU A 351 28.96 -3.38 24.05
CA GLU A 351 28.42 -2.34 24.91
C GLU A 351 29.39 -1.16 24.93
N TYR A 352 29.00 -0.04 24.32
CA TYR A 352 29.90 1.08 24.04
C TYR A 352 29.45 2.36 24.73
N SER A 353 30.41 3.04 25.38
CA SER A 353 30.24 4.38 25.94
C SER A 353 30.73 5.44 24.95
N ASP A 354 29.86 6.36 24.53
CA ASP A 354 30.29 7.44 23.64
C ASP A 354 31.08 8.56 24.36
N LYS A 355 31.35 9.69 23.67
CA LYS A 355 32.06 10.83 24.28
C LYS A 355 31.26 11.54 25.37
N ASN A 356 29.95 11.38 25.37
CA ASN A 356 29.02 11.99 26.31
C ASN A 356 28.55 10.95 27.36
N GLU A 357 29.31 9.86 27.52
CA GLU A 357 29.02 8.74 28.44
C GLU A 357 27.68 8.05 28.20
N ARG A 358 27.08 8.24 27.02
CA ARG A 358 25.86 7.55 26.66
C ARG A 358 26.19 6.12 26.29
N TYR A 359 25.50 5.22 26.96
CA TYR A 359 25.62 3.80 26.75
C TYR A 359 24.78 3.36 25.55
N THR A 360 25.37 2.52 24.69
CA THR A 360 24.69 1.94 23.53
C THR A 360 25.11 0.49 23.33
N LYS A 361 24.15 -0.39 23.03
CA LYS A 361 24.41 -1.74 22.50
C LYS A 361 24.50 -1.68 20.99
N ARG A 362 25.48 -2.36 20.39
CA ARG A 362 25.75 -2.30 18.95
C ARG A 362 26.20 -3.65 18.43
N ILE A 363 25.67 -4.04 17.28
CA ILE A 363 26.20 -5.15 16.50
C ILE A 363 27.15 -4.56 15.45
N ILE A 364 28.37 -5.09 15.41
CA ILE A 364 29.45 -4.63 14.55
C ILE A 364 30.12 -5.79 13.81
N LYS A 365 30.55 -5.56 12.56
CA LYS A 365 31.45 -6.45 11.83
C LYS A 365 32.82 -5.79 11.75
N VAL A 366 33.83 -6.43 12.33
CA VAL A 366 35.18 -5.86 12.42
C VAL A 366 35.85 -5.89 11.06
N ILE A 367 36.39 -4.75 10.63
CA ILE A 367 37.15 -4.61 9.40
C ILE A 367 38.65 -4.68 9.72
N GLU A 368 39.09 -3.90 10.70
CA GLU A 368 40.48 -3.85 11.13
C GLU A 368 40.62 -3.23 12.53
N LEU A 369 41.69 -3.59 13.21
CA LEU A 369 42.18 -2.95 14.41
C LEU A 369 43.45 -2.14 14.07
N THR A 370 43.48 -0.87 14.49
CA THR A 370 44.59 0.06 14.26
C THR A 370 45.01 0.74 15.56
N GLU A 371 46.22 1.29 15.56
CA GLU A 371 46.79 2.05 16.67
C GLU A 371 47.15 3.46 16.21
N GLU A 372 46.66 4.47 16.93
CA GLU A 372 46.99 5.89 16.72
C GLU A 372 47.91 6.36 17.84
N LEU A 373 49.07 6.94 17.50
CA LEU A 373 49.93 7.63 18.46
C LEU A 373 49.31 8.98 18.82
N GLN A 374 49.16 9.24 20.12
CA GLN A 374 48.73 10.54 20.64
C GLN A 374 49.95 11.44 20.91
N GLU A 375 49.68 12.75 21.02
CA GLU A 375 50.70 13.78 21.30
C GLU A 375 51.45 13.55 22.63
N ASP A 376 50.81 12.88 23.58
CA ASP A 376 51.36 12.49 24.88
C ASP A 376 52.17 11.18 24.84
N LYS A 377 52.45 10.64 23.64
CA LYS A 377 53.09 9.34 23.39
C LYS A 377 52.29 8.12 23.87
N THR A 378 51.01 8.29 24.20
CA THR A 378 50.13 7.15 24.48
C THR A 378 49.55 6.57 23.19
N THR A 379 49.50 5.24 23.08
CA THR A 379 48.91 4.57 21.93
C THR A 379 47.42 4.34 22.15
N LYS A 380 46.61 4.74 21.20
CA LYS A 380 45.15 4.60 21.23
C LYS A 380 44.70 3.57 20.22
N ARG A 381 44.11 2.48 20.73
CA ARG A 381 43.55 1.42 19.88
C ARG A 381 42.18 1.79 19.34
N ILE A 382 42.04 1.67 18.02
CA ILE A 382 40.84 1.96 17.26
C ILE A 382 40.39 0.70 16.53
N LEU A 383 39.15 0.30 16.78
CA LEU A 383 38.48 -0.77 16.05
C LEU A 383 37.62 -0.14 14.95
N GLN A 384 37.98 -0.38 13.70
CA GLN A 384 37.19 0.00 12.53
C GLN A 384 36.21 -1.13 12.21
N ALA A 385 34.92 -0.81 12.14
CA ALA A 385 33.88 -1.81 11.94
C ALA A 385 32.63 -1.25 11.26
N ASN A 386 31.92 -2.08 10.48
CA ASN A 386 30.57 -1.77 10.03
C ASN A 386 29.63 -1.84 11.23
N CYS A 387 28.75 -0.84 11.40
CA CYS A 387 27.84 -0.78 12.55
C CYS A 387 26.39 -0.84 12.10
N LEU A 388 25.65 -1.87 12.53
CA LEU A 388 24.24 -2.04 12.13
C LEU A 388 23.33 -0.93 12.71
N LEU A 389 23.65 -0.42 13.90
CA LEU A 389 23.00 0.76 14.49
C LEU A 389 23.17 2.05 13.66
N ARG A 390 24.08 2.02 12.67
CA ARG A 390 24.34 3.11 11.72
C ARG A 390 24.16 2.65 10.27
N ASN A 391 23.24 1.71 10.05
CA ASN A 391 22.86 1.20 8.72
C ASN A 391 24.05 0.64 7.94
N GLY A 392 24.91 -0.15 8.58
CA GLY A 392 26.04 -0.82 7.92
C GLY A 392 27.23 0.09 7.62
N LYS A 393 27.18 1.37 8.00
CA LYS A 393 28.28 2.32 7.79
C LYS A 393 29.51 2.01 8.65
N ILE A 394 30.69 2.32 8.13
CA ILE A 394 31.97 2.17 8.84
C ILE A 394 32.03 3.18 9.98
N ARG A 395 32.45 2.71 11.16
CA ARG A 395 32.67 3.53 12.36
C ARG A 395 33.97 3.12 13.04
N HIS A 396 34.55 4.09 13.73
CA HIS A 396 35.79 3.94 14.49
C HIS A 396 35.46 3.95 15.97
N PHE A 397 35.72 2.83 16.65
CA PHE A 397 35.44 2.64 18.07
C PHE A 397 36.75 2.68 18.85
N ARG A 398 36.81 3.47 19.93
CA ARG A 398 37.95 3.40 20.85
C ARG A 398 37.79 2.13 21.69
N VAL A 399 38.77 1.22 21.63
CA VAL A 399 38.67 -0.05 22.36
C VAL A 399 38.49 0.17 23.86
N SER A 400 39.16 1.17 24.43
CA SER A 400 39.03 1.56 25.85
C SER A 400 37.62 1.99 26.28
N ARG A 401 36.71 2.21 25.33
CA ARG A 401 35.32 2.60 25.59
C ARG A 401 34.32 1.49 25.33
N ILE A 402 34.79 0.32 24.90
CA ILE A 402 34.00 -0.91 24.86
C ILE A 402 34.00 -1.47 26.29
N LYS A 403 32.85 -1.40 26.96
CA LYS A 403 32.69 -1.87 28.34
C LYS A 403 32.64 -3.39 28.40
N SER A 404 31.98 -3.99 27.42
CA SER A 404 31.89 -5.43 27.27
C SER A 404 31.63 -5.78 25.80
N TYR A 405 31.95 -7.02 25.45
CA TYR A 405 31.76 -7.54 24.12
C TYR A 405 31.34 -9.00 24.16
N ARG A 406 30.80 -9.47 23.04
CA ARG A 406 30.47 -10.86 22.79
C ARG A 406 30.61 -11.16 21.31
N GLU A 407 31.29 -12.25 20.97
CA GLU A 407 31.34 -12.76 19.60
C GLU A 407 29.98 -13.38 19.25
N LEU A 408 29.40 -12.97 18.12
CA LEU A 408 28.17 -13.56 17.62
C LEU A 408 28.50 -14.86 16.88
N ASN A 409 27.71 -15.91 17.15
CA ASN A 409 27.97 -17.24 16.64
C ASN A 409 27.69 -17.37 15.12
N GLY A 410 28.02 -18.52 14.54
CA GLY A 410 27.77 -18.80 13.13
C GLY A 410 26.28 -18.79 12.74
N ASP A 411 25.36 -18.94 13.71
CA ASP A 411 23.93 -18.90 13.45
C ASP A 411 23.44 -17.48 13.16
N PHE A 412 24.07 -16.45 13.75
CA PHE A 412 23.85 -15.06 13.34
C PHE A 412 24.18 -14.85 11.87
N VAL A 413 25.36 -15.31 11.44
CA VAL A 413 25.83 -15.19 10.05
C VAL A 413 24.87 -15.90 9.10
N LYS A 414 24.51 -17.16 9.38
CA LYS A 414 23.55 -17.94 8.56
C LYS A 414 22.15 -17.31 8.50
N SER A 415 21.73 -16.66 9.58
CA SER A 415 20.37 -16.12 9.68
C SER A 415 20.22 -14.80 8.92
N PHE A 416 21.25 -13.95 8.93
CA PHE A 416 21.11 -12.57 8.49
C PHE A 416 22.04 -12.16 7.35
N GLU A 417 23.26 -12.71 7.27
CA GLU A 417 24.24 -12.34 6.25
C GLU A 417 24.06 -13.20 5.00
N GLY A 418 24.27 -12.62 3.82
CA GLY A 418 24.28 -13.36 2.56
C GLY A 418 24.99 -12.65 1.42
#